data_AF-A0A653K564-F1
#
_entry.id   AF-A0A653K564-F1
#
_cell.length_a   1.000
_cell.length_b   1.000
_cell.length_c   1.000
_cell.angle_alpha   90.00
_cell.angle_beta   90.00
_cell.angle_gamma   90.00
#
_symmetry.space_group_name_H-M   'P 1'
#
loop_
_entity.id
_entity.type
_entity.pdbx_description
1 polymer ?
#
loop_
_entity_poly.entity_id
_entity_poly.type
_entity_poly.pdbx_seq_one_letter_code
_entity_poly.pdbx_strand_id
1 'polypeptide(L)' 'MNIFISGVLDGQILPIEEYKSDTFKISHMDTLECTEYIRNVFEKDHITHIFWIPESLDRKYVYERIEKYLHDK' A
#
# COMPACT_ATOMS: atom_id res chain seq x y z
N MET A 1 -5.42 -6.65 6.64
CA MET A 1 -6.04 -5.43 6.08
C MET A 1 -5.14 -4.88 4.98
N ASN A 2 -5.66 -4.57 3.79
CA ASN A 2 -4.89 -4.08 2.63
C ASN A 2 -5.00 -2.56 2.53
N ILE A 3 -3.94 -1.84 2.87
CA ILE A 3 -3.92 -0.38 2.98
C ILE A 3 -3.01 0.17 1.89
N PHE A 4 -3.49 1.12 1.11
CA PHE A 4 -2.67 1.80 0.10
C PHE A 4 -2.09 3.08 0.67
N ILE A 5 -0.79 3.27 0.46
CA ILE A 5 -0.06 4.46 0.90
C ILE A 5 0.50 5.14 -0.34
N SER A 6 0.18 6.42 -0.49
CA SER A 6 0.60 7.26 -1.61
C SER A 6 -0.05 6.88 -2.95
N GLY A 7 0.31 7.62 -3.99
CA GLY A 7 -0.24 7.44 -5.33
C GLY A 7 -1.74 7.73 -5.38
N VAL A 8 -2.40 7.13 -6.36
CA VAL A 8 -3.81 7.41 -6.69
C VAL A 8 -4.79 6.76 -5.73
N LEU A 9 -4.34 5.79 -4.94
CA LEU A 9 -5.14 5.11 -3.90
C LEU A 9 -4.72 5.51 -2.48
N ASP A 10 -4.04 6.63 -2.28
CA ASP A 10 -3.54 6.99 -0.96
C ASP A 10 -4.64 6.99 0.12
N GLY A 11 -4.42 6.22 1.19
CA GLY A 11 -5.32 6.07 2.33
C GLY A 11 -6.51 5.14 2.10
N GLN A 12 -6.64 4.54 0.92
CA GLN A 12 -7.73 3.60 0.64
C GLN A 12 -7.43 2.22 1.22
N ILE A 13 -8.51 1.55 1.64
CA ILE A 13 -8.50 0.15 2.06
C ILE A 13 -9.35 -0.62 1.07
N LEU A 14 -8.75 -1.58 0.37
CA LEU A 14 -9.46 -2.39 -0.62
C LEU A 14 -9.73 -3.81 -0.08
N PRO A 15 -10.93 -4.38 -0.31
CA PRO A 15 -11.28 -5.74 0.10
C PRO A 15 -10.71 -6.76 -0.90
N ILE A 16 -9.38 -6.89 -0.91
CA ILE A 16 -8.62 -7.76 -1.81
C ILE A 16 -7.83 -8.82 -1.02
N GLU A 17 -8.44 -9.39 0.02
CA GLU A 17 -7.79 -10.34 0.94
C GLU A 17 -7.26 -11.60 0.23
N GLU A 18 -7.93 -12.05 -0.82
CA GLU A 18 -7.51 -13.23 -1.60
C GLU A 18 -6.42 -12.91 -2.63
N TYR A 19 -6.06 -11.64 -2.80
CA TYR A 19 -5.01 -11.22 -3.72
C TYR A 19 -3.63 -11.55 -3.15
N LYS A 20 -2.96 -12.54 -3.74
CA LYS A 20 -1.69 -13.10 -3.24
C LYS A 20 -0.44 -12.64 -4.00
N SER A 21 -0.59 -11.82 -5.04
CA SER A 21 0.55 -11.25 -5.77
C SER A 21 1.35 -10.31 -4.88
N ASP A 22 2.63 -10.12 -5.18
CA ASP A 22 3.48 -9.13 -4.50
C ASP A 22 3.41 -7.76 -5.16
N THR A 23 2.74 -7.65 -6.31
CA THR A 23 2.55 -6.40 -7.04
C THR A 23 1.07 -6.17 -7.33
N PHE A 24 0.64 -4.91 -7.29
CA PHE A 24 -0.70 -4.45 -7.66
C PHE A 24 -0.57 -3.28 -8.62
N LYS A 25 -1.21 -3.35 -9.80
CA LYS A 25 -1.09 -2.32 -10.85
C LYS A 25 -2.42 -1.62 -11.08
N ILE A 26 -2.35 -0.32 -11.24
CA ILE A 26 -3.50 0.53 -11.60
C ILE A 26 -3.14 1.34 -12.80
N SER A 27 -3.99 1.26 -13.82
CA SER A 27 -3.88 2.08 -15.01
C SER A 27 -5.00 3.12 -15.03
N HIS A 28 -4.64 4.39 -15.23
CA HIS A 28 -5.57 5.44 -15.56
C HIS A 28 -6.00 5.29 -17.01
N MET A 29 -7.30 5.10 -17.23
CA MET A 29 -7.87 4.88 -18.57
C MET A 29 -7.68 6.10 -19.48
N ASP A 30 -7.74 7.31 -18.92
CA ASP A 30 -7.67 8.55 -19.69
C ASP A 30 -6.24 9.02 -19.97
N THR A 31 -5.31 8.82 -19.02
CA THR A 31 -3.93 9.30 -19.14
C THR A 31 -2.94 8.21 -19.57
N LEU A 32 -3.37 6.95 -19.61
CA LEU A 32 -2.52 5.76 -19.80
C LEU A 32 -1.41 5.63 -18.73
N GLU A 33 -1.46 6.43 -17.67
CA GLU A 33 -0.49 6.35 -16.58
C GLU A 33 -0.74 5.09 -15.76
N CYS A 34 0.34 4.38 -15.45
CA CYS A 34 0.30 3.17 -14.65
C CYS A 34 1.07 3.40 -13.35
N THR A 35 0.42 3.10 -12.22
CA THR A 35 1.07 3.05 -10.91
C THR A 35 1.19 1.60 -10.46
N GLU A 36 2.42 1.15 -10.23
CA GLU A 36 2.73 -0.16 -9.64
C GLU A 36 2.99 -0.02 -8.15
N TYR A 37 2.23 -0.77 -7.35
CA TYR A 37 2.36 -0.87 -5.91
C TYR A 37 3.00 -2.20 -5.54
N ILE A 38 3.94 -2.16 -4.61
CA ILE A 38 4.60 -3.33 -4.04
C ILE A 38 3.96 -3.67 -2.71
N ARG A 39 3.75 -4.96 -2.48
CA ARG A 39 3.22 -5.52 -1.26
C ARG A 39 4.27 -5.48 -0.15
N ASN A 40 3.91 -4.87 0.98
CA ASN A 40 4.73 -4.86 2.17
C ASN A 40 3.92 -5.40 3.34
N VAL A 41 4.40 -6.46 3.97
CA VAL A 41 3.68 -7.15 5.05
C VAL A 41 4.32 -6.78 6.38
N PHE A 42 3.49 -6.28 7.30
CA PHE A 42 3.89 -5.93 8.66
C PHE A 42 2.99 -6.64 9.65
N GLU A 43 3.59 -7.12 10.73
CA GLU A 43 2.86 -7.70 11.84
C GLU A 43 2.98 -6.78 13.06
N LYS A 44 1.84 -6.41 13.64
CA LYS A 44 1.78 -5.64 14.88
C LYS A 44 0.62 -6.18 15.72
N ASP A 45 0.86 -6.41 17.01
CA ASP A 45 -0.16 -6.89 17.96
C ASP A 45 -0.91 -8.16 17.48
N HIS A 46 -0.18 -9.09 16.86
CA HIS A 46 -0.71 -10.32 16.24
C HIS A 46 -1.68 -10.10 15.06
N ILE A 47 -1.75 -8.89 14.52
CA ILE A 47 -2.54 -8.54 13.35
C ILE A 47 -1.59 -8.31 12.17
N THR A 48 -1.88 -8.99 11.05
CA THR A 48 -1.16 -8.77 9.78
C THR A 48 -1.76 -7.60 9.01
N HIS A 49 -0.93 -6.59 8.79
CA HIS A 49 -1.20 -5.42 7.95
C HIS A 49 -0.44 -5.57 6.64
N ILE A 50 -1.15 -5.39 5.53
CA ILE A 50 -0.56 -5.36 4.19
C ILE A 50 -0.63 -3.92 3.72
N PHE A 51 0.54 -3.34 3.44
CA PHE A 51 0.67 -2.00 2.88
C PHE A 51 1.10 -2.10 1.42
N TRP A 52 0.34 -1.46 0.55
CA TRP A 52 0.60 -1.35 -0.88
C TRP A 52 1.20 0.01 -1.17
N ILE A 53 2.44 0.03 -1.65
CA ILE A 53 3.26 1.24 -1.74
C ILE A 53 3.85 1.35 -3.15
N PRO A 54 3.73 2.50 -3.82
CA PRO A 54 4.36 2.72 -5.12
C PRO A 54 5.86 2.40 -5.09
N GLU A 55 6.33 1.62 -6.06
CA GLU A 55 7.75 1.21 -6.15
C GLU A 55 8.71 2.41 -6.16
N SER A 56 8.28 3.53 -6.74
CA SER A 56 9.08 4.75 -6.92
C SER A 56 9.30 5.57 -5.65
N LEU A 57 8.71 5.19 -4.51
CA LEU A 57 8.80 5.97 -3.28
C LEU A 57 10.06 5.70 -2.47
N ASP A 58 10.55 6.76 -1.84
CA ASP A 58 11.63 6.67 -0.88
C ASP A 58 11.24 5.84 0.34
N ARG A 59 12.12 4.92 0.73
CA ARG A 59 11.88 3.97 1.82
C ARG A 59 11.73 4.66 3.18
N LYS A 60 12.45 5.76 3.43
CA LYS A 60 12.36 6.47 4.71
C LYS A 60 10.97 7.10 4.87
N TYR A 61 10.48 7.76 3.83
CA TYR A 61 9.12 8.31 3.81
C TYR A 61 8.06 7.22 4.04
N VAL A 62 8.26 6.04 3.43
CA VAL A 62 7.37 4.90 3.59
C VAL A 62 7.30 4.42 5.04
N TYR A 63 8.44 4.23 5.70
CA TYR A 63 8.46 3.79 7.11
C TYR A 63 7.78 4.81 8.04
N GLU A 64 8.05 6.11 7.87
CA GLU A 64 7.41 7.17 8.67
C GLU A 64 5.87 7.17 8.52
N ARG A 65 5.37 6.86 7.32
CA ARG A 65 3.93 6.76 7.05
C ARG A 65 3.30 5.51 7.65
N ILE A 66 3.96 4.36 7.53
CA ILE A 66 3.49 3.11 8.15
C ILE A 66 3.45 3.24 9.66
N GLU A 67 4.50 3.81 10.26
CA GLU A 67 4.57 4.04 11.71
C GLU A 67 3.40 4.89 12.20
N LYS A 68 3.11 6.02 11.55
CA LYS A 68 1.93 6.84 11.86
C LYS A 68 0.62 6.05 11.76
N TYR A 69 0.44 5.28 10.69
CA TYR A 69 -0.76 4.45 10.50
C TYR A 69 -0.94 3.39 11.59
N LEU A 70 0.15 2.83 12.07
CA LEU A 70 0.13 1.82 13.14
C LEU A 70 0.02 2.46 14.52
N HIS A 71 0.40 3.72 14.72
CA HIS A 71 0.29 4.44 15.99
C HIS A 71 -1.07 5.10 16.22
N ASP A 72 -1.74 5.55 15.15
CA ASP A 72 -3.07 6.19 15.23
C ASP A 72 -4.23 5.18 15.36
N LYS A 73 -3.94 3.87 15.38
CA LYS A 73 -4.89 2.78 15.61
C LYS A 73 -4.54 1.99 16.86
#